data_AF-A0A7X0RSJ2-F1
#
_entry.id   AF-A0A7X0RSJ2-F1
#
_cell.length_a   1.000
_cell.length_b   1.000
_cell.length_c   1.000
_cell.angle_alpha   90.00
_cell.angle_beta   90.00
_cell.angle_gamma   90.00
#
_symmetry.space_group_name_H-M   'P 1'
#
loop_
_entity.id
_entity.type
_entity.pdbx_description
1 polymer ?
#
loop_
_entity_poly.entity_id
_entity_poly.type
_entity_poly.pdbx_seq_one_letter_code
_entity_poly.pdbx_strand_id
1 'polypeptide(L)'
;MFRSLWQDRKSWSGYLVVILALHVVGMLGLLTAARHDAAFWSVGLLAYTLGLRHAFDADHIAAIDNTVRKLVEQKRSPLGVGFYFSLGHSSVVFLMVLAIAFSVHWIQDRMPQMGEIGGVIGASVSGLFLVVIGALNLIVLLQLLPLFRRLREGRLQEDQLEALLNARGLFARILKPLFRFVSRSWHVYPLGFLFGLGFDTATEIGLLAISATAAQGTMPIFGIISLPLLFAAGMSLMDTADGMFMTNAYRWAFATPLRKLYYNVTVTSVSVAAALVIGIVELAQVLGDQAKTKGPLLAWIDGIAFDQVGYALVVLFALAWTVSILAWRRRRRQPDASLRG
;
A
#
# COMPACT_ATOMS: atom_id res chain seq x y z
N MET A 1 -29.61 -14.55 22.63
CA MET A 1 -29.67 -13.97 21.26
C MET A 1 -28.59 -12.91 20.95
N PHE A 2 -27.68 -12.55 21.89
CA PHE A 2 -26.64 -11.54 21.66
C PHE A 2 -25.21 -12.07 21.41
N ARG A 3 -24.97 -13.38 21.55
CA ARG A 3 -23.64 -13.99 21.33
C ARG A 3 -23.33 -14.36 19.87
N SER A 4 -24.31 -14.35 18.96
CA SER A 4 -24.11 -14.74 17.55
C SER A 4 -23.70 -13.59 16.63
N LEU A 5 -23.69 -12.34 17.10
CA LEU A 5 -23.22 -11.20 16.29
C LEU A 5 -21.69 -11.05 16.27
N TRP A 6 -20.98 -11.76 17.16
CA TRP A 6 -19.53 -11.64 17.33
C TRP A 6 -18.71 -12.78 16.73
N GLN A 7 -19.36 -13.80 16.14
CA GLN A 7 -18.67 -15.04 15.81
C GLN A 7 -18.18 -15.19 14.36
N ASP A 8 -18.39 -14.22 13.45
CA ASP A 8 -17.79 -14.37 12.11
C ASP A 8 -17.64 -13.10 11.24
N ARG A 9 -17.44 -11.92 11.83
CA ARG A 9 -17.14 -10.72 11.03
C ARG A 9 -15.87 -10.02 11.48
N LYS A 10 -14.74 -10.43 10.90
CA LYS A 10 -13.64 -9.47 10.73
C LYS A 10 -14.16 -8.38 9.79
N SER A 11 -14.67 -7.31 10.37
CA SER A 11 -15.30 -6.19 9.68
C SER A 11 -14.31 -5.04 9.61
N TRP A 12 -14.31 -4.32 8.49
CA TRP A 12 -13.53 -3.08 8.32
C TRP A 12 -13.97 -1.95 9.27
N SER A 13 -15.13 -2.11 9.93
CA SER A 13 -15.71 -1.10 10.82
C SER A 13 -14.74 -0.63 11.91
N GLY A 14 -13.90 -1.51 12.46
CA GLY A 14 -12.91 -1.10 13.46
C GLY A 14 -11.89 -0.11 12.89
N TYR A 15 -11.39 -0.35 11.68
CA TYR A 15 -10.44 0.54 11.00
C TYR A 15 -11.07 1.86 10.62
N LEU A 16 -12.30 1.83 10.08
CA LEU A 16 -13.05 3.03 9.72
C LEU A 16 -13.34 3.92 10.94
N VAL A 17 -13.63 3.33 12.11
CA VAL A 17 -13.81 4.10 13.35
C VAL A 17 -12.53 4.82 13.76
N VAL A 18 -11.37 4.16 13.66
CA VAL A 18 -10.08 4.82 13.97
C VAL A 18 -9.77 5.91 12.96
N ILE A 19 -10.00 5.68 11.67
CA ILE A 19 -9.80 6.70 10.63
C ILE A 19 -10.71 7.90 10.91
N LEU A 20 -11.98 7.68 11.25
CA LEU A 20 -12.89 8.75 11.62
C LEU A 20 -12.41 9.50 12.88
N ALA A 21 -11.90 8.77 13.88
CA ALA A 21 -11.33 9.39 15.07
C ALA A 21 -10.10 10.27 14.72
N LEU A 22 -9.22 9.84 13.82
CA LEU A 22 -8.11 10.65 13.33
C LEU A 22 -8.59 11.94 12.65
N HIS A 23 -9.64 11.86 11.81
CA HIS A 23 -10.25 13.05 11.19
C HIS A 23 -10.82 14.00 12.24
N VAL A 24 -11.59 13.47 13.20
CA VAL A 24 -12.23 14.29 14.25
C VAL A 24 -11.18 14.94 15.15
N VAL A 25 -10.21 14.18 15.65
CA VAL A 25 -9.17 14.72 16.55
C VAL A 25 -8.26 15.69 15.80
N GLY A 26 -7.87 15.38 14.56
CA GLY A 26 -7.12 16.29 13.70
C GLY A 26 -7.90 17.59 13.46
N MET A 27 -9.18 17.50 13.13
CA MET A 27 -10.03 18.68 12.92
C MET A 27 -10.22 19.52 14.19
N LEU A 28 -10.43 18.88 15.34
CA LEU A 28 -10.52 19.58 16.63
C LEU A 28 -9.22 20.28 16.99
N GLY A 29 -8.07 19.64 16.73
CA GLY A 29 -6.76 20.26 16.86
C GLY A 29 -6.60 21.47 15.96
N LEU A 30 -6.95 21.32 14.68
CA LEU A 30 -6.87 22.40 13.70
C LEU A 30 -7.76 23.59 14.09
N LEU A 31 -8.97 23.34 14.58
CA LEU A 31 -9.88 24.36 15.07
C LEU A 31 -9.27 25.23 16.17
N THR A 32 -8.40 24.68 17.03
CA THR A 32 -7.74 25.49 18.05
C THR A 32 -6.76 26.50 17.46
N ALA A 33 -6.04 26.14 16.39
CA ALA A 33 -5.16 27.05 15.67
C ALA A 33 -5.94 28.02 14.77
N ALA A 34 -6.98 27.51 14.09
CA ALA A 34 -7.79 28.29 13.15
C ALA A 34 -8.62 29.40 13.80
N ARG A 35 -8.89 29.30 15.11
CA ARG A 35 -9.49 30.39 15.91
C ARG A 35 -8.58 31.59 16.06
N HIS A 36 -7.27 31.38 16.02
CA HIS A 36 -6.28 32.46 16.08
C HIS A 36 -6.02 33.03 14.69
N ASP A 37 -5.92 32.16 13.67
CA ASP A 37 -5.77 32.59 12.27
C ASP A 37 -6.45 31.64 11.28
N ALA A 38 -7.29 32.18 10.39
CA ALA A 38 -7.97 31.40 9.35
C ALA A 38 -7.00 30.72 8.35
N ALA A 39 -5.77 31.21 8.19
CA ALA A 39 -4.74 30.60 7.37
C ALA A 39 -4.38 29.17 7.82
N PHE A 40 -4.63 28.80 9.09
CA PHE A 40 -4.43 27.40 9.50
C PHE A 40 -5.34 26.42 8.76
N TRP A 41 -6.49 26.86 8.25
CA TRP A 41 -7.31 26.01 7.37
C TRP A 41 -6.57 25.56 6.12
N SER A 42 -5.76 26.43 5.51
CA SER A 42 -4.98 26.08 4.33
C SER A 42 -3.85 25.11 4.70
N VAL A 43 -3.15 25.33 5.81
CA VAL A 43 -2.09 24.45 6.30
C VAL A 43 -2.64 23.06 6.64
N GLY A 44 -3.78 22.99 7.32
CA GLY A 44 -4.45 21.72 7.63
C GLY A 44 -4.96 20.99 6.39
N LEU A 45 -5.52 21.71 5.42
CA LEU A 45 -5.91 21.14 4.13
C LEU A 45 -4.70 20.60 3.37
N LEU A 46 -3.59 21.35 3.34
CA LEU A 46 -2.34 20.90 2.72
C LEU A 46 -1.84 19.61 3.38
N ALA A 47 -1.73 19.56 4.71
CA ALA A 47 -1.31 18.36 5.43
C ALA A 47 -2.20 17.15 5.13
N TYR A 48 -3.53 17.34 5.09
CA TYR A 48 -4.48 16.29 4.72
C TYR A 48 -4.27 15.82 3.28
N THR A 49 -4.14 16.74 2.32
CA THR A 49 -3.93 16.42 0.90
C THR A 49 -2.58 15.78 0.62
N LEU A 50 -1.53 16.12 1.39
CA LEU A 50 -0.25 15.44 1.33
C LEU A 50 -0.40 13.99 1.80
N GLY A 51 -1.15 13.74 2.88
CA GLY A 51 -1.48 12.39 3.33
C GLY A 51 -2.24 11.58 2.27
N LEU A 52 -3.25 12.20 1.64
CA LEU A 52 -3.98 11.59 0.54
C LEU A 52 -3.08 11.28 -0.66
N ARG A 53 -2.22 12.22 -1.07
CA ARG A 53 -1.30 12.08 -2.21
C ARG A 53 -0.29 10.96 -1.95
N HIS A 54 0.31 10.94 -0.78
CA HIS A 54 1.38 10.01 -0.44
C HIS A 54 0.91 8.55 -0.38
N ALA A 55 -0.36 8.31 -0.06
CA ALA A 55 -0.97 6.99 -0.17
C ALA A 55 -1.00 6.44 -1.62
N PHE A 56 -0.87 7.32 -2.62
CA PHE A 56 -0.79 6.90 -4.02
C PHE A 56 0.63 6.56 -4.46
N ASP A 57 1.65 6.67 -3.62
CA ASP A 57 3.01 6.34 -4.04
C ASP A 57 3.12 4.86 -4.45
N ALA A 58 3.93 4.62 -5.49
CA ALA A 58 3.95 3.32 -6.16
C ALA A 58 4.39 2.18 -5.23
N ASP A 59 5.30 2.46 -4.31
CA ASP A 59 5.81 1.55 -3.29
C ASP A 59 4.72 1.14 -2.29
N HIS A 60 3.87 2.08 -1.85
CA HIS A 60 2.73 1.83 -0.97
C HIS A 60 1.71 0.90 -1.63
N ILE A 61 1.26 1.26 -2.84
CA ILE A 61 0.33 0.44 -3.63
C ILE A 61 0.93 -0.96 -3.83
N ALA A 62 2.19 -1.04 -4.28
CA ALA A 62 2.83 -2.31 -4.53
C ALA A 62 2.97 -3.16 -3.26
N ALA A 63 3.32 -2.57 -2.11
CA ALA A 63 3.47 -3.27 -0.84
C ALA A 63 2.12 -3.79 -0.32
N ILE A 64 1.07 -2.96 -0.35
CA ILE A 64 -0.28 -3.31 0.09
C ILE A 64 -0.85 -4.41 -0.79
N ASP A 65 -0.85 -4.24 -2.11
CA ASP A 65 -1.35 -5.20 -3.09
C ASP A 65 -0.74 -6.59 -2.92
N ASN A 66 0.60 -6.63 -2.92
CA ASN A 66 1.32 -7.88 -2.89
C ASN A 66 1.13 -8.59 -1.54
N THR A 67 0.99 -7.84 -0.45
CA THR A 67 0.70 -8.38 0.87
C THR A 67 -0.74 -8.88 0.98
N VAL A 68 -1.73 -8.11 0.51
CA VAL A 68 -3.14 -8.53 0.44
C VAL A 68 -3.25 -9.83 -0.32
N ARG A 69 -2.63 -9.91 -1.51
CA ARG A 69 -2.64 -11.11 -2.34
C ARG A 69 -2.02 -12.31 -1.62
N LYS A 70 -0.83 -12.14 -1.05
CA LYS A 70 -0.16 -13.20 -0.29
C LYS A 70 -1.05 -13.74 0.82
N LEU A 71 -1.71 -12.86 1.59
CA LEU A 71 -2.59 -13.27 2.69
C LEU A 71 -3.85 -13.97 2.18
N VAL A 72 -4.45 -13.50 1.08
CA VAL A 72 -5.61 -14.15 0.43
C VAL A 72 -5.25 -15.56 -0.02
N GLU A 73 -4.10 -15.75 -0.68
CA GLU A 73 -3.66 -17.07 -1.15
C GLU A 73 -3.38 -18.02 0.03
N GLN A 74 -2.91 -17.48 1.15
CA GLN A 74 -2.71 -18.22 2.39
C GLN A 74 -4.00 -18.47 3.20
N LYS A 75 -5.17 -18.07 2.66
CA LYS A 75 -6.47 -18.12 3.37
C LYS A 75 -6.42 -17.39 4.72
N ARG A 76 -5.61 -16.34 4.82
CA ARG A 76 -5.50 -15.43 5.97
C ARG A 76 -6.35 -14.18 5.72
N SER A 77 -6.61 -13.43 6.77
CA SER A 77 -7.35 -12.16 6.68
C SER A 77 -6.44 -11.05 6.16
N PRO A 78 -6.74 -10.40 5.02
CA PRO A 78 -5.99 -9.26 4.51
C PRO A 78 -6.53 -7.89 4.98
N LEU A 79 -7.64 -7.88 5.73
CA LEU A 79 -8.47 -6.69 5.96
C LEU A 79 -7.78 -5.51 6.68
N GLY A 80 -6.62 -5.69 7.29
CA GLY A 80 -5.93 -4.60 7.99
C GLY A 80 -4.68 -4.09 7.28
N VAL A 81 -4.32 -4.62 6.11
CA VAL A 81 -2.99 -4.41 5.52
C VAL A 81 -2.70 -2.92 5.30
N GLY A 82 -3.53 -2.22 4.52
CA GLY A 82 -3.33 -0.79 4.26
C GLY A 82 -3.46 0.10 5.51
N PHE A 83 -4.40 -0.23 6.40
CA PHE A 83 -4.55 0.49 7.66
C PHE A 83 -3.31 0.41 8.56
N TYR A 84 -2.76 -0.80 8.76
CA TYR A 84 -1.56 -0.96 9.59
C TYR A 84 -0.32 -0.37 8.90
N PHE A 85 -0.23 -0.47 7.57
CA PHE A 85 0.83 0.14 6.78
C PHE A 85 0.87 1.67 6.98
N SER A 86 -0.23 2.36 6.65
CA SER A 86 -0.36 3.82 6.83
C SER A 86 -0.12 4.28 8.26
N LEU A 87 -0.64 3.56 9.26
CA LEU A 87 -0.40 3.91 10.68
C LEU A 87 1.07 3.78 11.08
N GLY A 88 1.74 2.73 10.60
CA GLY A 88 3.17 2.55 10.82
C GLY A 88 3.96 3.72 10.25
N HIS A 89 3.71 4.05 8.98
CA HIS A 89 4.34 5.17 8.28
C HIS A 89 4.06 6.51 8.98
N SER A 90 2.79 6.79 9.23
CA SER A 90 2.34 8.02 9.88
C SER A 90 2.87 8.19 11.30
N SER A 91 3.26 7.10 11.96
CA SER A 91 3.91 7.19 13.28
C SER A 91 5.27 7.87 13.20
N VAL A 92 6.04 7.65 12.13
CA VAL A 92 7.33 8.35 11.94
C VAL A 92 7.09 9.84 11.70
N VAL A 93 6.15 10.19 10.81
CA VAL A 93 5.75 11.57 10.54
C VAL A 93 5.28 12.26 11.83
N PHE A 94 4.44 11.60 12.61
CA PHE A 94 3.94 12.12 13.89
C PHE A 94 5.08 12.37 14.89
N LEU A 95 5.97 11.40 15.09
CA LEU A 95 7.11 11.53 15.99
C LEU A 95 8.06 12.64 15.55
N MET A 96 8.27 12.80 14.25
CA MET A 96 9.12 13.86 13.70
C MET A 96 8.53 15.25 13.95
N VAL A 97 7.25 15.44 13.63
CA VAL A 97 6.57 16.71 13.89
C VAL A 97 6.56 17.04 15.38
N LEU A 98 6.35 16.03 16.23
CA LEU A 98 6.41 16.20 17.68
C LEU A 98 7.81 16.63 18.14
N ALA A 99 8.85 15.99 17.60
CA ALA A 99 10.24 16.35 17.90
C ALA A 99 10.53 17.80 17.49
N ILE A 100 10.14 18.20 16.28
CA ILE A 100 10.27 19.56 15.77
C ILE A 100 9.53 20.56 16.66
N ALA A 101 8.31 20.25 17.08
CA ALA A 101 7.49 21.11 17.93
C ALA A 101 8.16 21.42 19.28
N PHE A 102 8.92 20.47 19.84
CA PHE A 102 9.62 20.66 21.11
C PHE A 102 11.04 21.20 20.98
N SER A 103 11.71 21.04 19.84
CA SER A 103 13.13 21.36 19.72
C SER A 103 13.59 21.72 18.30
N VAL A 104 13.06 22.83 17.78
CA VAL A 104 13.36 23.35 16.43
C VAL A 104 14.87 23.45 16.14
N HIS A 105 15.66 24.08 17.02
CA HIS A 105 17.08 24.34 16.75
C HIS A 105 17.94 23.06 16.72
N TRP A 106 17.75 22.15 17.69
CA TRP A 106 18.54 20.92 17.75
C TRP A 106 18.18 19.93 16.63
N ILE A 107 16.88 19.82 16.27
CA ILE A 107 16.47 18.96 15.16
C ILE A 107 16.97 19.54 13.84
N GLN A 108 16.86 20.85 13.58
CA GLN A 108 17.30 21.44 12.31
C GLN A 108 18.78 21.14 11.98
N ASP A 109 19.67 21.17 12.97
CA ASP A 109 21.10 20.86 12.78
C ASP A 109 21.35 19.36 12.48
N ARG A 110 20.50 18.47 12.99
CA ARG A 110 20.65 17.00 12.85
C ARG A 110 19.75 16.40 11.78
N MET A 111 18.76 17.14 11.30
CA MET A 111 17.76 16.70 10.33
C MET A 111 18.38 16.22 9.02
N PRO A 112 19.41 16.88 8.44
CA PRO A 112 20.02 16.40 7.20
C PRO A 112 20.67 15.01 7.38
N GLN A 113 21.40 14.81 8.48
CA GLN A 113 22.07 13.54 8.78
C GLN A 113 21.06 12.43 9.10
N MET A 114 20.03 12.74 9.89
CA MET A 114 18.95 11.81 10.19
C MET A 114 18.15 11.45 8.94
N GLY A 115 17.94 12.42 8.06
CA GLY A 115 17.24 12.24 6.79
C GLY A 115 17.99 11.35 5.82
N GLU A 116 19.31 11.54 5.67
CA GLU A 116 20.15 10.70 4.82
C GLU A 116 20.17 9.24 5.32
N ILE A 117 20.40 9.02 6.62
CA ILE A 117 20.43 7.67 7.20
C ILE A 117 19.04 7.02 7.15
N GLY A 118 17.99 7.76 7.52
CA GLY A 118 16.62 7.28 7.51
C GLY A 118 16.15 6.95 6.09
N GLY A 119 16.45 7.81 5.12
CA GLY A 119 16.14 7.60 3.71
C GLY A 119 16.81 6.35 3.15
N VAL A 120 18.10 6.15 3.43
CA VAL A 120 18.83 4.93 3.01
C VAL A 120 18.22 3.68 3.65
N ILE A 121 17.92 3.71 4.94
CA ILE A 121 17.31 2.56 5.63
C ILE A 121 15.91 2.29 5.07
N GLY A 122 15.08 3.33 4.94
CA GLY A 122 13.71 3.23 4.45
C GLY A 122 13.65 2.65 3.05
N ALA A 123 14.38 3.26 2.10
CA ALA A 123 14.43 2.82 0.72
C ALA A 123 15.07 1.43 0.56
N SER A 124 16.10 1.10 1.36
CA SER A 124 16.69 -0.25 1.35
C SER A 124 15.70 -1.32 1.84
N VAL A 125 15.00 -1.05 2.94
CA VAL A 125 14.04 -1.97 3.52
C VAL A 125 12.83 -2.13 2.60
N SER A 126 12.32 -1.01 2.06
CA SER A 126 11.20 -0.99 1.13
C SER A 126 11.52 -1.72 -0.16
N GLY A 127 12.63 -1.36 -0.83
CA GLY A 127 13.04 -2.00 -2.07
C GLY A 127 13.30 -3.49 -1.89
N LEU A 128 13.97 -3.91 -0.81
CA LEU A 128 14.18 -5.32 -0.49
C LEU A 128 12.84 -6.03 -0.21
N PHE A 129 11.95 -5.41 0.54
CA PHE A 129 10.62 -5.96 0.84
C PHE A 129 9.83 -6.19 -0.46
N LEU A 130 9.78 -5.20 -1.34
CA LEU A 130 9.08 -5.24 -2.63
C LEU A 130 9.63 -6.34 -3.53
N VAL A 131 10.95 -6.49 -3.61
CA VAL A 131 11.59 -7.58 -4.35
C VAL A 131 11.22 -8.95 -3.75
N VAL A 132 11.28 -9.11 -2.43
CA VAL A 132 10.96 -10.38 -1.75
C VAL A 132 9.49 -10.75 -1.92
N ILE A 133 8.57 -9.81 -1.67
CA ILE A 133 7.13 -10.07 -1.80
C ILE A 133 6.73 -10.28 -3.26
N GLY A 134 7.34 -9.54 -4.20
CA GLY A 134 7.18 -9.70 -5.63
C GLY A 134 7.65 -11.06 -6.11
N ALA A 135 8.82 -11.54 -5.66
CA ALA A 135 9.35 -12.86 -5.98
C ALA A 135 8.46 -13.99 -5.44
N LEU A 136 7.99 -13.87 -4.19
CA LEU A 136 7.02 -14.80 -3.61
C LEU A 136 5.75 -14.90 -4.46
N ASN A 137 5.21 -13.75 -4.86
CA ASN A 137 4.01 -13.65 -5.66
C ASN A 137 4.23 -14.10 -7.12
N LEU A 138 5.43 -13.94 -7.67
CA LEU A 138 5.85 -14.45 -8.97
C LEU A 138 5.86 -15.98 -8.99
N ILE A 139 6.37 -16.63 -7.93
CA ILE A 139 6.35 -18.10 -7.84
C ILE A 139 4.91 -18.62 -7.92
N VAL A 140 3.96 -17.98 -7.24
CA VAL A 140 2.53 -18.33 -7.33
C VAL A 140 1.99 -18.10 -8.74
N LEU A 141 2.38 -17.00 -9.40
CA LEU A 141 1.98 -16.70 -10.78
C LEU A 141 2.47 -17.76 -11.76
N LEU A 142 3.76 -18.11 -11.72
CA LEU A 142 4.39 -19.09 -12.60
C LEU A 142 3.72 -20.45 -12.48
N GLN A 143 3.24 -20.81 -11.29
CA GLN A 143 2.44 -22.01 -11.12
C GLN A 143 1.07 -21.89 -11.80
N LEU A 144 0.37 -20.75 -11.71
CA LEU A 144 -0.96 -20.55 -12.31
C LEU A 144 -0.93 -20.48 -13.85
N LEU A 145 0.16 -20.02 -14.46
CA LEU A 145 0.28 -19.82 -15.91
C LEU A 145 0.05 -21.10 -16.76
N PRO A 146 0.65 -22.28 -16.44
CA PRO A 146 0.35 -23.51 -17.15
C PRO A 146 -1.12 -23.94 -17.10
N LEU A 147 -1.79 -23.78 -15.94
CA LEU A 147 -3.22 -24.08 -15.82
C LEU A 147 -4.04 -23.12 -16.69
N PHE A 148 -3.67 -21.84 -16.68
CA PHE A 148 -4.32 -20.83 -17.50
C PHE A 148 -4.19 -21.14 -18.99
N ARG A 149 -3.00 -21.57 -19.45
CA ARG A 149 -2.78 -21.99 -20.84
C ARG A 149 -3.63 -23.21 -21.22
N ARG A 150 -3.62 -24.27 -20.40
CA ARG A 150 -4.40 -25.50 -20.66
C ARG A 150 -5.91 -25.25 -20.67
N LEU A 151 -6.40 -24.40 -19.78
CA LEU A 151 -7.79 -23.97 -19.76
C LEU A 151 -8.15 -23.18 -21.04
N ARG A 152 -7.29 -22.26 -21.48
CA ARG A 152 -7.52 -21.46 -22.69
C ARG A 152 -7.52 -22.32 -23.97
N GLU A 153 -6.76 -23.40 -23.97
CA GLU A 153 -6.70 -24.39 -25.05
C GLU A 153 -7.86 -25.41 -25.01
N GLY A 154 -8.78 -25.31 -24.04
CA GLY A 154 -9.90 -26.26 -23.90
C GLY A 154 -9.48 -27.65 -23.41
N ARG A 155 -8.23 -27.82 -22.98
CA ARG A 155 -7.64 -29.10 -22.54
C ARG A 155 -7.85 -29.40 -21.06
N LEU A 156 -8.54 -28.53 -20.33
CA LEU A 156 -8.79 -28.65 -18.90
C LEU A 156 -10.27 -28.38 -18.60
N GLN A 157 -10.98 -29.37 -18.06
CA GLN A 157 -12.35 -29.22 -17.57
C GLN A 157 -12.37 -28.53 -16.19
N GLU A 158 -13.46 -27.82 -15.86
CA GLU A 158 -13.58 -27.07 -14.59
C GLU A 158 -13.39 -27.96 -13.35
N ASP A 159 -13.89 -29.20 -13.38
CA ASP A 159 -13.78 -30.14 -12.26
C ASP A 159 -12.32 -30.56 -11.98
N GLN A 160 -11.52 -30.70 -13.04
CA GLN A 160 -10.10 -31.01 -12.93
C GLN A 160 -9.29 -29.80 -12.45
N LEU A 161 -9.75 -28.58 -12.75
CA LEU A 161 -9.12 -27.34 -12.31
C LEU A 161 -9.15 -27.21 -10.78
N GLU A 162 -10.29 -27.51 -10.14
CA GLU A 162 -10.41 -27.44 -8.68
C GLU A 162 -9.48 -28.44 -7.98
N ALA A 163 -9.41 -29.68 -8.48
CA ALA A 163 -8.52 -30.70 -7.93
C ALA A 163 -7.03 -30.28 -8.04
N LEU A 164 -6.62 -29.73 -9.18
CA LEU A 164 -5.24 -29.26 -9.41
C LEU A 164 -4.89 -28.00 -8.60
N LEU A 165 -5.86 -27.13 -8.32
CA LEU A 165 -5.66 -25.98 -7.43
C LEU A 165 -5.46 -26.42 -5.97
N ASN A 166 -6.19 -27.46 -5.53
CA ASN A 166 -6.05 -28.02 -4.18
C ASN A 166 -4.74 -28.80 -3.99
N ALA A 167 -4.25 -29.50 -5.02
CA ALA A 167 -3.01 -30.27 -4.98
C ALA A 167 -1.72 -29.43 -4.80
N ARG A 168 -1.78 -28.11 -5.07
CA ARG A 168 -0.64 -27.18 -4.93
C ARG A 168 -0.13 -27.00 -3.50
N GLY A 169 -0.84 -27.51 -2.49
CA GLY A 169 -0.42 -27.46 -1.09
C GLY A 169 0.96 -28.04 -0.81
N LEU A 170 1.49 -28.92 -1.67
CA LEU A 170 2.83 -29.49 -1.56
C LEU A 170 3.96 -28.46 -1.75
N PHE A 171 3.86 -27.55 -2.73
CA PHE A 171 4.84 -26.46 -2.92
C PHE A 171 4.76 -25.42 -1.81
N ALA A 172 3.55 -25.16 -1.30
CA ALA A 172 3.34 -24.27 -0.15
C ALA A 172 4.01 -24.79 1.14
N ARG A 173 4.32 -26.10 1.23
CA ARG A 173 5.07 -26.69 2.36
C ARG A 173 6.57 -26.42 2.28
N ILE A 174 7.17 -26.44 1.09
CA ILE A 174 8.62 -26.22 0.90
C ILE A 174 8.95 -24.73 1.11
N LEU A 175 8.11 -23.83 0.61
CA LEU A 175 8.28 -22.38 0.78
C LEU A 175 7.70 -21.83 2.09
N LYS A 176 7.24 -22.72 2.99
CA LYS A 176 6.59 -22.37 4.26
C LYS A 176 7.38 -21.37 5.13
N PRO A 177 8.73 -21.42 5.23
CA PRO A 177 9.50 -20.43 6.00
C PRO A 177 9.39 -19.03 5.40
N LEU A 178 9.56 -18.91 4.09
CA LEU A 178 9.49 -17.63 3.37
C LEU A 178 8.05 -17.05 3.41
N PHE A 179 7.05 -17.94 3.40
CA PHE A 179 5.65 -17.57 3.56
C PHE A 179 5.23 -17.14 4.98
N ARG A 180 6.03 -17.42 6.02
CA ARG A 180 5.79 -16.93 7.39
C ARG A 180 6.05 -15.44 7.55
N PHE A 181 6.91 -14.88 6.69
CA PHE A 181 7.15 -13.45 6.61
C PHE A 181 5.82 -12.74 6.29
N VAL A 182 5.36 -11.82 7.15
CA VAL A 182 4.05 -11.15 7.08
C VAL A 182 2.86 -12.13 6.94
N SER A 183 2.48 -12.79 8.04
CA SER A 183 1.36 -13.77 8.07
C SER A 183 0.05 -13.22 8.65
N ARG A 184 0.08 -12.02 9.23
CA ARG A 184 -1.08 -11.31 9.80
C ARG A 184 -1.03 -9.86 9.33
N SER A 185 -2.19 -9.24 9.12
CA SER A 185 -2.27 -7.84 8.66
C SER A 185 -1.50 -6.86 9.55
N TRP A 186 -1.45 -7.08 10.87
CA TRP A 186 -0.75 -6.17 11.78
C TRP A 186 0.78 -6.22 11.65
N HIS A 187 1.36 -7.30 11.09
CA HIS A 187 2.81 -7.38 10.83
C HIS A 187 3.27 -6.31 9.82
N VAL A 188 2.32 -5.67 9.13
CA VAL A 188 2.59 -4.58 8.18
C VAL A 188 2.82 -3.26 8.91
N TYR A 189 2.46 -3.12 10.19
CA TYR A 189 2.73 -1.89 10.94
C TYR A 189 4.23 -1.59 11.10
N PRO A 190 5.08 -2.53 11.57
CA PRO A 190 6.52 -2.29 11.60
C PRO A 190 7.10 -2.03 10.21
N LEU A 191 6.52 -2.64 9.17
CA LEU A 191 6.96 -2.40 7.80
C LEU A 191 6.65 -0.95 7.36
N GLY A 192 5.42 -0.49 7.58
CA GLY A 192 5.04 0.89 7.30
C GLY A 192 5.90 1.88 8.07
N PHE A 193 6.25 1.58 9.32
CA PHE A 193 7.19 2.40 10.09
C PHE A 193 8.56 2.48 9.42
N LEU A 194 9.09 1.37 8.92
CA LEU A 194 10.37 1.36 8.21
C LEU A 194 10.30 2.12 6.87
N PHE A 195 9.19 2.03 6.15
CA PHE A 195 8.94 2.83 4.93
C PHE A 195 8.89 4.33 5.27
N GLY A 196 8.23 4.69 6.37
CA GLY A 196 8.15 6.06 6.87
C GLY A 196 9.47 6.65 7.37
N LEU A 197 10.55 5.86 7.42
CA LEU A 197 11.89 6.40 7.67
C LEU A 197 12.43 7.20 6.49
N GLY A 198 11.81 7.14 5.31
CA GLY A 198 12.01 8.16 4.27
C GLY A 198 11.62 9.53 4.83
N PHE A 199 12.60 10.35 5.19
CA PHE A 199 12.36 11.60 5.92
C PHE A 199 11.65 12.67 5.09
N ASP A 200 11.47 12.49 3.78
CA ASP A 200 10.90 13.51 2.89
C ASP A 200 9.52 13.96 3.36
N THR A 201 8.60 13.02 3.59
CA THR A 201 7.24 13.32 4.04
C THR A 201 7.21 13.89 5.46
N ALA A 202 8.04 13.36 6.36
CA ALA A 202 8.16 13.86 7.72
C ALA A 202 8.70 15.31 7.74
N THR A 203 9.60 15.62 6.79
CA THR A 203 10.16 16.96 6.58
C THR A 203 9.13 17.90 5.98
N GLU A 204 8.32 17.47 5.01
CA GLU A 204 7.25 18.28 4.43
C GLU A 204 6.24 18.73 5.50
N ILE A 205 5.72 17.81 6.30
CA ILE A 205 4.77 18.14 7.38
C ILE A 205 5.46 18.93 8.50
N GLY A 206 6.70 18.61 8.83
CA GLY A 206 7.50 19.33 9.81
C GLY A 206 7.76 20.79 9.42
N LEU A 207 8.15 21.03 8.17
CA LEU A 207 8.37 22.36 7.62
C LEU A 207 7.08 23.17 7.50
N LEU A 208 5.95 22.52 7.18
CA LEU A 208 4.63 23.15 7.24
C LEU A 208 4.31 23.62 8.67
N ALA A 209 4.59 22.79 9.68
CA ALA A 209 4.39 23.14 11.08
C ALA A 209 5.30 24.31 11.51
N ILE A 210 6.58 24.30 11.13
CA ILE A 210 7.53 25.39 11.40
C ILE A 210 7.07 26.68 10.73
N SER A 211 6.72 26.63 9.45
CA SER A 211 6.30 27.81 8.67
C SER A 211 5.04 28.44 9.27
N ALA A 212 4.08 27.60 9.67
CA ALA A 212 2.85 28.06 10.30
C ALA A 212 3.09 28.70 11.68
N THR A 213 4.07 28.19 12.44
CA THR A 213 4.47 28.76 13.74
C THR A 213 5.27 30.07 13.55
N ALA A 214 6.21 30.10 12.62
CA ALA A 214 7.08 31.24 12.35
C ALA A 214 6.31 32.47 11.83
N ALA A 215 5.25 32.26 11.03
CA ALA A 215 4.46 33.34 10.46
C ALA A 215 3.55 34.07 11.47
N GLN A 216 3.17 33.42 12.58
CA GLN A 216 2.02 33.85 13.40
C GLN A 216 2.30 33.91 14.91
N GLY A 217 3.47 33.46 15.38
CA GLY A 217 3.84 33.46 16.80
C GLY A 217 3.55 32.13 17.52
N THR A 218 3.02 32.18 18.74
CA THR A 218 2.82 30.97 19.58
C THR A 218 1.57 30.20 19.15
N MET A 219 1.76 29.14 18.38
CA MET A 219 0.70 28.20 18.02
C MET A 219 0.40 27.26 19.21
N PRO A 220 -0.88 26.97 19.52
CA PRO A 220 -1.21 25.92 20.47
C PRO A 220 -0.60 24.59 20.02
N ILE A 221 0.06 23.85 20.93
CA ILE A 221 0.68 22.55 20.64
C ILE A 221 -0.32 21.59 20.00
N PHE A 222 -1.60 21.65 20.42
CA PHE A 222 -2.66 20.83 19.86
C PHE A 222 -2.96 21.14 18.39
N GLY A 223 -2.75 22.39 17.98
CA GLY A 223 -2.79 22.80 16.58
C GLY A 223 -1.60 22.25 15.79
N ILE A 224 -0.38 22.24 16.34
CA ILE A 224 0.79 21.66 15.67
C ILE A 224 0.59 20.14 15.45
N ILE A 225 0.13 19.44 16.49
CA ILE A 225 -0.16 18.00 16.46
C ILE A 225 -1.31 17.67 15.48
N SER A 226 -2.19 18.63 15.17
CA SER A 226 -3.26 18.42 14.21
C SER A 226 -2.76 18.08 12.80
N LEU A 227 -1.62 18.63 12.39
CA LEU A 227 -1.06 18.44 11.04
C LEU A 227 -0.67 16.97 10.75
N PRO A 228 0.16 16.30 11.58
CA PRO A 228 0.47 14.89 11.36
C PRO A 228 -0.75 13.99 11.57
N LEU A 229 -1.72 14.39 12.39
CA LEU A 229 -2.97 13.62 12.54
C LEU A 229 -3.86 13.70 11.29
N LEU A 230 -3.97 14.88 10.67
CA LEU A 230 -4.70 15.05 9.41
C LEU A 230 -3.98 14.35 8.26
N PHE A 231 -2.65 14.43 8.20
CA PHE A 231 -1.84 13.62 7.29
C PHE A 231 -2.15 12.12 7.45
N ALA A 232 -2.07 11.62 8.70
CA ALA A 232 -2.37 10.21 9.00
C ALA A 232 -3.81 9.84 8.64
N ALA A 233 -4.76 10.74 8.86
CA ALA A 233 -6.16 10.53 8.53
C ALA A 233 -6.38 10.35 7.01
N GLY A 234 -5.76 11.21 6.20
CA GLY A 234 -5.81 11.15 4.74
C GLY A 234 -5.12 9.89 4.21
N MET A 235 -3.90 9.63 4.67
CA MET A 235 -3.13 8.46 4.24
C MET A 235 -3.84 7.15 4.62
N SER A 236 -4.28 7.02 5.88
CA SER A 236 -5.00 5.82 6.33
C SER A 236 -6.34 5.62 5.64
N LEU A 237 -7.02 6.68 5.20
CA LEU A 237 -8.23 6.55 4.40
C LEU A 237 -7.92 5.89 3.06
N MET A 238 -6.91 6.38 2.33
CA MET A 238 -6.59 5.92 0.99
C MET A 238 -5.94 4.54 0.98
N ASP A 239 -4.97 4.27 1.86
CA ASP A 239 -4.34 2.95 1.96
C ASP A 239 -5.35 1.87 2.40
N THR A 240 -6.28 2.22 3.29
CA THR A 240 -7.37 1.31 3.68
C THR A 240 -8.33 1.10 2.52
N ALA A 241 -8.63 2.14 1.73
CA ALA A 241 -9.46 2.03 0.53
C ALA A 241 -8.83 1.14 -0.54
N ASP A 242 -7.52 1.26 -0.76
CA ASP A 242 -6.77 0.38 -1.64
C ASP A 242 -6.82 -1.08 -1.17
N GLY A 243 -6.50 -1.33 0.10
CA GLY A 243 -6.61 -2.66 0.70
C GLY A 243 -8.04 -3.24 0.63
N MET A 244 -9.07 -2.41 0.77
CA MET A 244 -10.48 -2.79 0.59
C MET A 244 -10.78 -3.18 -0.86
N PHE A 245 -10.39 -2.32 -1.81
CA PHE A 245 -10.56 -2.56 -3.24
C PHE A 245 -9.91 -3.88 -3.63
N MET A 246 -8.64 -4.08 -3.27
CA MET A 246 -7.89 -5.28 -3.63
C MET A 246 -8.45 -6.52 -2.95
N THR A 247 -8.77 -6.45 -1.66
CA THR A 247 -9.40 -7.58 -0.96
C THR A 247 -10.71 -7.99 -1.63
N ASN A 248 -11.55 -7.01 -1.98
CA ASN A 248 -12.84 -7.27 -2.62
C ASN A 248 -12.67 -7.78 -4.05
N ALA A 249 -11.74 -7.22 -4.81
CA ALA A 249 -11.50 -7.61 -6.19
C ALA A 249 -10.94 -9.05 -6.25
N TYR A 250 -10.06 -9.42 -5.31
CA TYR A 250 -9.65 -10.81 -5.13
C TYR A 250 -10.82 -11.68 -4.65
N ARG A 251 -11.56 -11.33 -3.59
CA ARG A 251 -12.72 -12.12 -3.10
C ARG A 251 -13.78 -12.36 -4.17
N TRP A 252 -14.08 -11.33 -4.97
CA TRP A 252 -14.95 -11.38 -6.13
C TRP A 252 -14.43 -12.41 -7.13
N ALA A 253 -13.13 -12.50 -7.38
CA ALA A 253 -12.56 -13.52 -8.27
C ALA A 253 -12.88 -14.96 -7.86
N PHE A 254 -13.05 -15.26 -6.56
CA PHE A 254 -13.29 -16.62 -6.06
C PHE A 254 -14.71 -17.15 -6.28
N ALA A 255 -15.61 -16.41 -6.94
CA ALA A 255 -17.00 -16.85 -7.15
C ALA A 255 -17.15 -18.04 -8.10
N THR A 256 -16.23 -18.22 -9.07
CA THR A 256 -16.13 -19.45 -9.89
C THR A 256 -14.66 -19.79 -10.17
N PRO A 257 -14.29 -21.09 -10.29
CA PRO A 257 -12.90 -21.51 -10.53
C PRO A 257 -12.26 -20.85 -11.76
N LEU A 258 -13.06 -20.66 -12.81
CA LEU A 258 -12.64 -20.08 -14.07
C LEU A 258 -12.39 -18.56 -13.96
N ARG A 259 -13.27 -17.84 -13.25
CA ARG A 259 -13.10 -16.41 -12.95
C ARG A 259 -11.91 -16.16 -12.05
N LYS A 260 -11.71 -17.04 -11.06
CA LYS A 260 -10.58 -17.02 -10.15
C LYS A 260 -9.26 -17.09 -10.91
N LEU A 261 -9.14 -18.01 -11.86
CA LEU A 261 -7.89 -18.19 -12.59
C LEU A 261 -7.55 -17.00 -13.51
N TYR A 262 -8.52 -16.51 -14.32
CA TYR A 262 -8.30 -15.36 -15.21
C TYR A 262 -7.94 -14.11 -14.42
N TYR A 263 -8.74 -13.78 -13.41
CA TYR A 263 -8.54 -12.59 -12.60
C TYR A 263 -7.22 -12.64 -11.83
N ASN A 264 -6.96 -13.78 -11.18
CA ASN A 264 -5.72 -13.96 -10.45
C ASN A 264 -4.55 -13.78 -11.40
N VAL A 265 -4.50 -14.42 -12.57
CA VAL A 265 -3.34 -14.27 -13.49
C VAL A 265 -3.14 -12.82 -13.95
N THR A 266 -4.19 -12.10 -14.35
CA THR A 266 -4.06 -10.72 -14.86
C THR A 266 -3.60 -9.76 -13.77
N VAL A 267 -4.34 -9.67 -12.66
CA VAL A 267 -4.06 -8.69 -11.60
C VAL A 267 -2.77 -9.03 -10.87
N THR A 268 -2.51 -10.31 -10.65
CA THR A 268 -1.22 -10.77 -10.14
C THR A 268 -0.07 -10.30 -11.01
N SER A 269 -0.17 -10.47 -12.33
CA SER A 269 0.94 -10.13 -13.23
C SER A 269 1.30 -8.65 -13.09
N VAL A 270 0.28 -7.79 -12.98
CA VAL A 270 0.47 -6.36 -12.76
C VAL A 270 1.09 -6.08 -11.39
N SER A 271 0.54 -6.62 -10.29
CA SER A 271 1.09 -6.40 -8.93
C SER A 271 2.51 -6.93 -8.77
N VAL A 272 2.83 -8.08 -9.36
CA VAL A 272 4.19 -8.65 -9.33
C VAL A 272 5.16 -7.81 -10.14
N ALA A 273 4.77 -7.39 -11.34
CA ALA A 273 5.60 -6.53 -12.18
C ALA A 273 5.85 -5.19 -11.48
N ALA A 274 4.82 -4.57 -10.92
CA ALA A 274 4.93 -3.34 -10.14
C ALA A 274 5.93 -3.50 -8.99
N ALA A 275 5.73 -4.46 -8.09
CA ALA A 275 6.63 -4.64 -6.94
C ALA A 275 8.09 -4.94 -7.34
N LEU A 276 8.32 -5.79 -8.35
CA LEU A 276 9.68 -6.08 -8.78
C LEU A 276 10.35 -4.87 -9.44
N VAL A 277 9.65 -4.15 -10.31
CA VAL A 277 10.20 -2.98 -11.00
C VAL A 277 10.49 -1.87 -10.00
N ILE A 278 9.52 -1.53 -9.16
CA ILE A 278 9.63 -0.47 -8.14
C ILE A 278 10.74 -0.84 -7.14
N GLY A 279 10.75 -2.06 -6.62
CA GLY A 279 11.77 -2.48 -5.66
C GLY A 279 13.18 -2.51 -6.25
N ILE A 280 13.35 -2.88 -7.52
CA ILE A 280 14.66 -2.81 -8.20
C ILE A 280 15.08 -1.36 -8.43
N VAL A 281 14.16 -0.49 -8.86
CA VAL A 281 14.40 0.95 -9.06
C VAL A 281 14.85 1.59 -7.75
N GLU A 282 14.13 1.34 -6.66
CA GLU A 282 14.41 1.89 -5.34
C GLU A 282 15.77 1.41 -4.79
N LEU A 283 16.09 0.12 -4.91
CA LEU A 283 17.42 -0.39 -4.55
C LEU A 283 18.53 0.20 -5.42
N ALA A 284 18.26 0.44 -6.72
CA ALA A 284 19.22 1.06 -7.62
C ALA A 284 19.49 2.52 -7.26
N GLN A 285 18.46 3.28 -6.84
CA GLN A 285 18.61 4.66 -6.35
C GLN A 285 19.50 4.71 -5.11
N VAL A 286 19.23 3.85 -4.11
CA VAL A 286 20.05 3.76 -2.89
C VAL A 286 21.52 3.45 -3.22
N LEU A 287 21.77 2.50 -4.12
CA LEU A 287 23.14 2.16 -4.55
C LEU A 287 23.80 3.31 -5.32
N GLY A 288 23.04 4.02 -6.16
CA GLY A 288 23.50 5.19 -6.90
C GLY A 288 23.96 6.33 -6.00
N ASP A 289 23.13 6.66 -5.02
CA ASP A 289 23.40 7.71 -4.03
C ASP A 289 24.65 7.39 -3.20
N GLN A 290 24.79 6.14 -2.74
CA GLN A 290 25.94 5.69 -1.95
C GLN A 290 27.24 5.64 -2.77
N ALA A 291 27.17 5.18 -4.02
CA ALA A 291 28.34 5.04 -4.89
C ALA A 291 28.82 6.38 -5.50
N LYS A 292 28.04 7.47 -5.38
CA LYS A 292 28.26 8.76 -6.06
C LYS A 292 28.45 8.64 -7.57
N THR A 293 28.03 7.52 -8.17
CA THR A 293 28.19 7.22 -9.58
C THR A 293 27.00 7.78 -10.36
N LYS A 294 27.23 8.82 -11.17
CA LYS A 294 26.21 9.40 -12.05
C LYS A 294 26.34 8.85 -13.46
N GLY A 295 25.94 7.59 -13.64
CA GLY A 295 25.77 7.01 -14.98
C GLY A 295 24.46 7.50 -15.63
N PRO A 296 24.36 7.54 -16.98
CA PRO A 296 23.14 8.00 -17.66
C PRO A 296 21.90 7.14 -17.34
N LEU A 297 22.09 5.85 -17.04
CA LEU A 297 21.01 4.97 -16.57
C LEU A 297 20.55 5.33 -15.15
N LEU A 298 21.48 5.58 -14.23
CA LEU A 298 21.14 6.00 -12.85
C LEU A 298 20.46 7.36 -12.83
N ALA A 299 20.95 8.32 -13.62
CA ALA A 299 20.30 9.63 -13.73
C ALA A 299 18.86 9.56 -14.28
N TRP A 300 18.56 8.58 -15.15
CA TRP A 300 17.19 8.33 -15.61
C TRP A 300 16.32 7.71 -14.52
N ILE A 301 16.88 6.76 -13.75
CA ILE A 301 16.20 6.11 -12.62
C ILE A 301 15.91 7.12 -11.49
N ASP A 302 16.85 8.03 -11.18
CA ASP A 302 16.68 9.10 -10.19
C ASP A 302 15.58 10.10 -10.60
N GLY A 303 15.30 10.22 -11.90
CA GLY A 303 14.23 11.07 -12.43
C GLY A 303 12.82 10.47 -12.32
N ILE A 304 12.67 9.24 -11.82
CA ILE A 304 11.37 8.58 -11.68
C ILE A 304 10.65 9.10 -10.44
N ALA A 305 9.58 9.86 -10.66
CA ALA A 305 8.70 10.33 -9.59
C ALA A 305 7.70 9.22 -9.19
N PHE A 306 7.84 8.68 -7.98
CA PHE A 306 7.04 7.53 -7.50
C PHE A 306 5.55 7.84 -7.40
N ASP A 307 5.17 9.09 -7.15
CA ASP A 307 3.78 9.54 -7.12
C ASP A 307 3.12 9.42 -8.50
N GLN A 308 3.81 9.80 -9.57
CA GLN A 308 3.33 9.67 -10.94
C GLN A 308 3.20 8.20 -11.37
N VAL A 309 4.19 7.38 -11.02
CA VAL A 309 4.13 5.93 -11.24
C VAL A 309 2.96 5.31 -10.49
N GLY A 310 2.72 5.79 -9.27
CA GLY A 310 1.61 5.39 -8.42
C GLY A 310 0.23 5.66 -9.01
N TYR A 311 -0.02 6.87 -9.51
CA TYR A 311 -1.25 7.18 -10.24
C TYR A 311 -1.43 6.30 -11.48
N ALA A 312 -0.35 6.05 -12.23
CA ALA A 312 -0.39 5.15 -13.37
C ALA A 312 -0.75 3.71 -12.97
N LEU A 313 -0.26 3.23 -11.82
CA LEU A 313 -0.61 1.90 -11.28
C LEU A 313 -2.08 1.80 -10.90
N VAL A 314 -2.64 2.80 -10.20
CA VAL A 314 -4.07 2.80 -9.86
C VAL A 314 -4.94 2.71 -11.12
N VAL A 315 -4.62 3.52 -12.14
CA VAL A 315 -5.33 3.49 -13.43
C VAL A 315 -5.16 2.12 -14.09
N LEU A 316 -3.95 1.55 -14.09
CA LEU A 316 -3.68 0.24 -14.66
C LEU A 316 -4.46 -0.88 -13.97
N PHE A 317 -4.55 -0.88 -12.63
CA PHE A 317 -5.34 -1.84 -11.86
C PHE A 317 -6.84 -1.68 -12.12
N ALA A 318 -7.35 -0.44 -12.12
CA ALA A 318 -8.74 -0.16 -12.43
C ALA A 318 -9.12 -0.62 -13.84
N LEU A 319 -8.25 -0.38 -14.83
CA LEU A 319 -8.42 -0.85 -16.21
C LEU A 319 -8.35 -2.38 -16.29
N ALA A 320 -7.35 -3.01 -15.66
CA ALA A 320 -7.21 -4.46 -15.63
C ALA A 320 -8.45 -5.14 -15.02
N TRP A 321 -8.98 -4.59 -13.92
CA TRP A 321 -10.22 -5.04 -13.29
C TRP A 321 -11.42 -4.90 -14.23
N THR A 322 -11.58 -3.72 -14.86
CA THR A 322 -12.69 -3.42 -15.77
C THR A 322 -12.66 -4.31 -17.01
N VAL A 323 -11.50 -4.48 -17.63
CA VAL A 323 -11.29 -5.37 -18.79
C VAL A 323 -11.61 -6.81 -18.42
N SER A 324 -11.20 -7.27 -17.23
CA SER A 324 -11.50 -8.62 -16.76
C SER A 324 -13.02 -8.86 -16.62
N ILE A 325 -13.75 -7.87 -16.07
CA ILE A 325 -15.22 -7.92 -15.97
C ILE A 325 -15.88 -7.94 -17.35
N LEU A 326 -15.42 -7.08 -18.28
CA LEU A 326 -15.98 -6.97 -19.63
C LEU A 326 -15.72 -8.23 -20.47
N ALA A 327 -14.50 -8.78 -20.42
CA ALA A 327 -14.13 -10.01 -21.09
C ALA A 327 -15.02 -11.19 -20.62
N TRP A 328 -15.31 -11.25 -19.32
CA TRP A 328 -16.23 -12.25 -18.76
C TRP A 328 -17.67 -12.06 -19.26
N ARG A 329 -18.20 -10.82 -19.25
CA ARG A 329 -19.57 -10.55 -19.74
C ARG A 329 -19.75 -10.95 -21.20
N ARG A 330 -18.72 -10.79 -22.04
CA ARG A 330 -18.75 -11.19 -23.46
C ARG A 330 -18.75 -12.71 -23.61
N ARG A 331 -17.93 -13.44 -22.83
CA ARG A 331 -17.86 -14.90 -22.92
C ARG A 331 -19.16 -15.59 -22.46
N ARG A 332 -19.86 -15.04 -21.48
CA ARG A 332 -21.19 -15.55 -21.05
C ARG A 332 -22.29 -15.36 -22.11
N ARG A 333 -22.10 -14.42 -23.05
CA ARG A 333 -23.04 -14.19 -24.17
C ARG A 333 -22.79 -15.09 -25.37
N GLN A 334 -21.70 -15.85 -25.39
CA GLN A 334 -21.50 -16.93 -26.35
C GLN A 334 -21.99 -18.22 -25.68
N PRO A 335 -23.26 -18.62 -25.87
CA PRO A 335 -23.66 -19.98 -25.54
C PRO A 335 -22.78 -20.94 -26.34
N ASP A 336 -22.39 -22.02 -25.69
CA ASP A 336 -21.59 -23.10 -26.23
C ASP A 336 -22.03 -23.45 -27.66
N ALA A 337 -21.17 -23.17 -28.64
CA ALA A 337 -21.41 -23.58 -30.03
C ALA A 337 -21.28 -25.11 -30.21
N SER A 338 -21.04 -25.85 -29.12
CA SER A 338 -20.92 -27.31 -29.09
C SER A 338 -22.25 -28.06 -28.97
N LEU A 339 -23.41 -27.36 -28.91
CA LEU A 339 -24.75 -27.97 -28.97
C LEU A 339 -25.39 -27.93 -30.37
N ARG A 340 -24.60 -27.68 -31.42
CA ARG A 340 -25.04 -27.82 -32.82
C ARG A 340 -23.99 -28.60 -33.60
N GLY A 341 -24.13 -29.92 -33.59
CA GLY A 341 -23.33 -30.87 -34.36
C GLY A 341 -23.82 -32.27 -34.11
#